data_AF-A0AAJ0HCB9-F1
#
_entry.id   AF-A0AAJ0HCB9-F1
#
_cell.length_a   1.000
_cell.length_b   1.000
_cell.length_c   1.000
_cell.angle_alpha   90.00
_cell.angle_beta   90.00
_cell.angle_gamma   90.00
#
_symmetry.space_group_name_H-M   'P 1'
#
loop_
_entity.id
_entity.type
_entity.pdbx_description
1 polymer ?
#
loop_
_entity_poly.entity_id
_entity_poly.type
_entity_poly.pdbx_seq_one_letter_code
_entity_poly.pdbx_strand_id
1 'polypeptide(L)'
;MNSSNLKPIMVWEPNPTFCNPGQLQAHQDACKAVDVFSTRWTDLDGLVNGRWHPRKMPGEGDGFGTMWLPAFYGAGSDEVVDPTGAGSAFLGAMAWSMATGKNVARAAVAASIVASFVVEQVGAPGNWPLPNDSEMWNGKEIEEEAEAYHKKFLAWKGPYLD
;
A
#
# COMPACT_ATOMS: atom_id res chain seq x y z
N MET A 1 -12.65 26.17 -11.56
CA MET A 1 -13.24 24.96 -10.94
C MET A 1 -13.93 25.41 -9.65
N ASN A 2 -15.19 25.05 -9.45
CA ASN A 2 -15.98 25.51 -8.30
C ASN A 2 -15.55 24.70 -7.06
N SER A 3 -14.92 25.36 -6.09
CA SER A 3 -14.25 24.74 -4.92
C SER A 3 -15.22 24.13 -3.90
N SER A 4 -16.53 24.25 -4.12
CA SER A 4 -17.59 23.96 -3.14
C SER A 4 -18.09 22.51 -3.14
N ASN A 5 -17.50 21.61 -3.93
CA ASN A 5 -17.96 20.21 -4.05
C ASN A 5 -16.83 19.15 -4.04
N LEU A 6 -15.63 19.49 -3.60
CA LEU A 6 -14.54 18.52 -3.46
C LEU A 6 -14.70 17.78 -2.12
N LYS A 7 -15.29 16.57 -2.15
CA LYS A 7 -15.18 15.64 -1.01
C LYS A 7 -13.73 15.15 -0.94
N PRO A 8 -12.98 15.38 0.15
CA PRO A 8 -11.63 14.86 0.28
C PRO A 8 -11.66 13.33 0.30
N ILE A 9 -10.65 12.71 -0.32
CA ILE A 9 -10.38 11.28 -0.20
C ILE A 9 -9.50 11.07 1.02
N MET A 10 -9.93 10.23 1.96
CA MET A 10 -9.20 9.91 3.17
C MET A 10 -8.62 8.49 3.09
N VAL A 11 -7.28 8.41 3.06
CA VAL A 11 -6.52 7.17 3.20
C VAL A 11 -5.87 7.17 4.57
N TRP A 12 -6.05 6.10 5.34
CA TRP A 12 -5.54 6.00 6.71
C TRP A 12 -4.80 4.69 6.95
N GLU A 13 -3.63 4.78 7.58
CA GLU A 13 -2.88 3.67 8.15
C GLU A 13 -2.86 3.79 9.68
N PRO A 14 -3.16 2.72 10.42
CA PRO A 14 -3.13 2.76 11.87
C PRO A 14 -1.69 2.75 12.37
N ASN A 15 -1.46 3.37 13.52
CA ASN A 15 -0.18 3.23 14.20
C ASN A 15 -0.03 1.78 14.73
N PRO A 16 1.07 1.08 14.41
CA PRO A 16 1.27 -0.33 14.78
C PRO A 16 1.12 -0.62 16.28
N THR A 17 1.50 0.31 17.17
CA THR A 17 1.40 0.13 18.63
C THR A 17 -0.06 0.00 19.09
N PHE A 18 -1.02 0.53 18.33
CA PHE A 18 -2.45 0.43 18.62
C PHE A 18 -3.13 -0.73 17.91
N CYS A 19 -2.40 -1.54 17.16
CA CYS A 19 -2.94 -2.69 16.43
C CYS A 19 -3.03 -3.93 17.32
N ASN A 20 -3.93 -3.88 18.31
CA ASN A 20 -4.18 -4.96 19.27
C ASN A 20 -5.69 -5.18 19.49
N PRO A 21 -6.11 -6.34 20.04
CA PRO A 21 -7.53 -6.69 20.13
C PRO A 21 -8.36 -5.72 20.96
N GLY A 22 -7.75 -5.05 21.95
CA GLY A 22 -8.43 -4.05 22.79
C GLY A 22 -8.80 -2.77 22.04
N GLN A 23 -8.22 -2.54 20.87
CA GLN A 23 -8.44 -1.35 20.03
C GLN A 23 -9.30 -1.61 18.79
N LEU A 24 -9.75 -2.86 18.58
CA LEU A 24 -10.48 -3.25 17.38
C LEU A 24 -11.71 -2.37 17.12
N GLN A 25 -12.50 -2.09 18.15
CA GLN A 25 -13.71 -1.27 18.02
C GLN A 25 -13.38 0.16 17.57
N ALA A 26 -12.34 0.77 18.14
CA ALA A 26 -11.90 2.11 17.76
C ALA A 26 -11.44 2.17 16.29
N HIS A 27 -10.77 1.11 15.82
CA HIS A 27 -10.38 1.00 14.40
C HIS A 27 -11.59 0.83 13.49
N GLN A 28 -12.57 0.00 13.88
CA GLN A 28 -13.82 -0.15 13.14
C GLN A 28 -14.60 1.16 13.04
N ASP A 29 -14.61 1.96 14.10
CA ASP A 29 -15.25 3.28 14.11
C ASP A 29 -14.49 4.27 13.22
N ALA A 30 -13.15 4.26 13.25
CA ALA A 30 -12.34 5.05 12.33
C ALA A 30 -12.54 4.66 10.86
N CYS A 31 -12.68 3.36 10.56
CA CYS A 31 -12.94 2.85 9.21
C CYS A 31 -14.24 3.40 8.60
N LYS A 32 -15.22 3.83 9.41
CA LYS A 32 -16.46 4.46 8.91
C LYS A 32 -16.25 5.88 8.40
N ALA A 33 -15.14 6.53 8.76
CA ALA A 33 -14.84 7.91 8.44
C ALA A 33 -13.83 8.07 7.28
N VAL A 34 -13.21 6.97 6.83
CA VAL A 34 -12.17 6.99 5.79
C VAL A 34 -12.65 6.26 4.54
N ASP A 35 -12.11 6.63 3.38
CA ASP A 35 -12.43 5.96 2.12
C ASP A 35 -11.56 4.71 1.91
N VAL A 36 -10.34 4.70 2.48
CA VAL A 36 -9.41 3.56 2.43
C VAL A 36 -8.71 3.37 3.78
N PHE A 37 -8.77 2.15 4.30
CA PHE A 37 -7.95 1.69 5.41
C PHE A 37 -6.80 0.84 4.86
N SER A 38 -5.58 1.37 4.91
CA SER A 38 -4.36 0.72 4.41
C SER A 38 -3.58 0.19 5.61
N THR A 39 -3.52 -1.13 5.80
CA THR A 39 -2.75 -1.72 6.91
C THR A 39 -1.69 -2.68 6.42
N ARG A 40 -0.68 -2.90 7.25
CA ARG A 40 0.17 -4.08 7.12
C ARG A 40 -0.59 -5.31 7.61
N TRP A 41 -0.21 -6.48 7.10
CA TRP A 41 -0.89 -7.74 7.43
C TRP A 41 -0.74 -8.11 8.92
N THR A 42 0.45 -7.88 9.51
CA THR A 42 0.71 -8.17 10.93
C THR A 42 -0.13 -7.31 11.86
N ASP A 43 -0.34 -6.05 11.48
CA ASP A 43 -1.13 -5.09 12.24
C ASP A 43 -2.61 -5.50 12.20
N LEU A 44 -3.10 -5.94 11.04
CA LEU A 44 -4.45 -6.50 10.91
C LEU A 44 -4.62 -7.79 11.72
N ASP A 45 -3.64 -8.69 11.67
CA ASP A 45 -3.64 -9.94 12.44
C ASP A 45 -3.67 -9.68 13.96
N GLY A 46 -2.88 -8.70 14.42
CA GLY A 46 -2.90 -8.21 15.80
C GLY A 46 -4.25 -7.61 16.22
N LEU A 47 -4.89 -6.81 15.36
CA LEU A 47 -6.20 -6.21 15.63
C LEU A 47 -7.32 -7.25 15.81
N VAL A 48 -7.29 -8.31 15.00
CA VAL A 48 -8.33 -9.34 14.99
C VAL A 48 -7.97 -10.58 15.81
N ASN A 49 -6.85 -10.54 16.54
CA ASN A 49 -6.37 -11.63 17.40
C ASN A 49 -6.24 -12.98 16.69
N GLY A 50 -5.65 -13.00 15.49
CA GLY A 50 -5.50 -14.24 14.72
C GLY A 50 -6.81 -14.87 14.24
N ARG A 51 -7.96 -14.19 14.40
CA ARG A 51 -9.25 -14.63 13.83
C ARG A 51 -9.34 -14.38 12.32
N TRP A 52 -8.28 -13.83 11.75
CA TRP A 52 -8.15 -13.62 10.32
C TRP A 52 -7.78 -14.92 9.64
N HIS A 53 -8.33 -15.15 8.44
CA HIS A 53 -7.98 -16.31 7.63
C HIS A 53 -7.79 -15.88 6.18
N PRO A 54 -6.63 -16.13 5.54
CA PRO A 54 -6.34 -15.67 4.18
C PRO A 54 -7.30 -16.19 3.10
N ARG A 55 -8.01 -17.29 3.37
CA ARG A 55 -9.04 -17.88 2.49
C ARG A 55 -10.46 -17.44 2.82
N LYS A 56 -10.70 -16.84 3.97
CA LYS A 56 -11.96 -16.14 4.30
C LYS A 56 -11.66 -14.66 4.22
N MET A 57 -11.65 -14.12 3.00
CA MET A 57 -11.56 -12.68 2.84
C MET A 57 -12.69 -12.04 3.66
N PRO A 58 -12.42 -11.03 4.50
CA PRO A 58 -13.46 -10.09 4.90
C PRO A 58 -13.99 -9.50 3.58
N GLY A 59 -15.26 -9.73 3.24
CA GLY A 59 -15.79 -9.29 1.95
C GLY A 59 -16.87 -10.17 1.33
N GLU A 60 -16.97 -11.47 1.66
CA GLU A 60 -18.20 -12.21 1.33
C GLU A 60 -19.27 -11.93 2.39
N GLY A 61 -19.93 -10.77 2.26
CA GLY A 61 -21.17 -10.45 2.96
C GLY A 61 -21.11 -9.39 4.07
N ASP A 62 -19.96 -8.75 4.33
CA ASP A 62 -19.79 -7.72 5.39
C ASP A 62 -19.80 -6.27 4.88
N GLY A 63 -19.87 -6.06 3.56
CA GLY A 63 -20.00 -4.74 2.94
C GLY A 63 -18.68 -3.97 2.75
N PHE A 64 -17.53 -4.56 3.07
CA PHE A 64 -16.20 -3.96 2.83
C PHE A 64 -15.47 -4.70 1.69
N GLY A 65 -15.02 -3.96 0.68
CA GLY A 65 -14.16 -4.54 -0.37
C GLY A 65 -12.73 -4.68 0.15
N THR A 66 -12.24 -5.92 0.32
CA THR A 66 -10.84 -6.18 0.68
C THR A 66 -10.00 -6.43 -0.55
N MET A 67 -8.80 -5.86 -0.60
CA MET A 67 -7.80 -6.11 -1.62
C MET A 67 -6.47 -6.48 -0.98
N TRP A 68 -5.86 -7.54 -1.49
CA TRP A 68 -4.49 -7.92 -1.15
C TRP A 68 -3.62 -7.82 -2.39
N LEU A 69 -2.45 -7.23 -2.23
CA LEU A 69 -1.44 -7.13 -3.27
C LEU A 69 -0.16 -7.81 -2.77
N PRO A 70 0.60 -8.49 -3.65
CA PRO A 70 1.90 -9.01 -3.27
C PRO A 70 2.84 -7.86 -2.91
N ALA A 71 3.70 -8.06 -1.92
CA ALA A 71 4.83 -7.14 -1.70
C ALA A 71 5.71 -7.09 -2.97
N PHE A 72 6.31 -5.94 -3.28
CA PHE A 72 7.22 -5.82 -4.42
C PHE A 72 8.44 -6.72 -4.25
N TYR A 73 9.13 -6.58 -3.12
CA TYR A 73 10.19 -7.48 -2.68
C TYR A 73 9.64 -8.58 -1.77
N GLY A 74 10.15 -9.80 -1.93
CA GLY A 74 9.85 -10.91 -1.03
C GLY A 74 10.56 -10.77 0.32
N ALA A 75 10.16 -11.56 1.31
CA ALA A 75 10.87 -11.63 2.58
C ALA A 75 12.32 -12.06 2.35
N GLY A 76 13.28 -11.31 2.93
CA GLY A 76 14.70 -11.61 2.81
C GLY A 76 15.36 -11.20 1.48
N SER A 77 14.72 -10.36 0.68
CA SER A 77 15.33 -9.82 -0.54
C SER A 77 16.56 -8.97 -0.24
N ASP A 78 17.68 -9.22 -0.93
CA ASP A 78 18.92 -8.43 -0.77
C ASP A 78 18.77 -6.97 -1.25
N GLU A 79 17.78 -6.70 -2.10
CA GLU A 79 17.40 -5.35 -2.53
C GLU A 79 16.80 -4.49 -1.40
N VAL A 80 16.34 -5.08 -0.29
CA VAL A 80 15.74 -4.33 0.83
C VAL A 80 16.83 -3.92 1.81
N VAL A 81 17.25 -2.65 1.74
CA VAL A 81 18.31 -2.08 2.60
C VAL A 81 17.74 -1.46 3.87
N ASP A 82 16.69 -0.63 3.77
CA ASP A 82 16.06 0.04 4.91
C ASP A 82 14.56 0.19 4.69
N PRO A 83 13.69 -0.52 5.43
CA PRO A 83 12.24 -0.42 5.25
C PRO A 83 11.64 0.89 5.78
N THR A 84 12.43 1.76 6.41
CA THR A 84 11.97 3.00 7.03
C THR A 84 11.38 3.94 5.98
N GLY A 85 10.16 4.42 6.23
CA GLY A 85 9.48 5.36 5.33
C GLY A 85 8.69 4.70 4.19
N ALA A 86 8.78 3.39 4.00
CA ALA A 86 8.02 2.67 2.97
C ALA A 86 6.49 2.88 3.10
N GLY A 87 5.96 2.84 4.32
CA GLY A 87 4.53 3.09 4.59
C GLY A 87 4.11 4.53 4.24
N SER A 88 4.92 5.52 4.63
CA SER A 88 4.67 6.92 4.27
C SER A 88 4.71 7.16 2.76
N ALA A 89 5.66 6.54 2.06
CA ALA A 89 5.77 6.61 0.61
C ALA A 89 4.58 5.94 -0.08
N PHE A 90 4.17 4.77 0.41
CA PHE A 90 2.97 4.07 -0.05
C PHE A 90 1.73 4.96 0.08
N LEU A 91 1.48 5.53 1.26
CA LEU A 91 0.32 6.39 1.49
C LEU A 91 0.34 7.65 0.62
N GLY A 92 1.50 8.28 0.47
CA GLY A 92 1.66 9.45 -0.40
C GLY A 92 1.35 9.14 -1.87
N ALA A 93 1.93 8.06 -2.39
CA ALA A 93 1.71 7.61 -3.75
C ALA A 93 0.26 7.16 -4.00
N MET A 94 -0.37 6.52 -3.00
CA MET A 94 -1.78 6.12 -3.06
C MET A 94 -2.69 7.35 -3.11
N ALA A 95 -2.49 8.30 -2.20
CA ALA A 95 -3.25 9.55 -2.16
C ALA A 95 -3.10 10.34 -3.47
N TRP A 96 -1.88 10.48 -4.00
CA TRP A 96 -1.62 11.13 -5.28
C TRP A 96 -2.30 10.42 -6.46
N SER A 97 -2.18 9.10 -6.52
CA SER A 97 -2.81 8.28 -7.57
C SER A 97 -4.33 8.40 -7.56
N MET A 98 -4.94 8.40 -6.37
CA MET A 98 -6.39 8.58 -6.23
C MET A 98 -6.82 9.99 -6.59
N ALA A 99 -6.06 11.01 -6.17
CA ALA A 99 -6.33 12.42 -6.50
C ALA A 99 -6.24 12.70 -8.01
N THR A 100 -5.44 11.92 -8.74
CA THR A 100 -5.32 11.99 -10.22
C THR A 100 -6.34 11.11 -10.96
N GLY A 101 -7.28 10.49 -10.23
CA GLY A 101 -8.41 9.75 -10.82
C GLY A 101 -8.21 8.25 -10.95
N LYS A 102 -7.14 7.65 -10.40
CA LYS A 102 -7.01 6.20 -10.33
C LYS A 102 -7.97 5.62 -9.29
N ASN A 103 -8.54 4.45 -9.58
CA ASN A 103 -9.29 3.69 -8.59
C ASN A 103 -8.35 3.12 -7.50
N VAL A 104 -8.93 2.65 -6.39
CA VAL A 104 -8.18 2.11 -5.23
C VAL A 104 -7.17 1.04 -5.65
N ALA A 105 -7.57 0.13 -6.56
CA ALA A 105 -6.71 -0.96 -7.02
C ALA A 105 -5.45 -0.45 -7.73
N ARG A 106 -5.63 0.41 -8.73
CA ARG A 106 -4.51 0.99 -9.49
C ARG A 106 -3.67 1.93 -8.65
N ALA A 107 -4.27 2.61 -7.68
CA ALA A 107 -3.55 3.46 -6.73
C ALA A 107 -2.68 2.63 -5.77
N ALA A 108 -3.19 1.52 -5.25
CA ALA A 108 -2.44 0.61 -4.39
C ALA A 108 -1.28 -0.06 -5.13
N VAL A 109 -1.47 -0.46 -6.40
CA VAL A 109 -0.38 -0.96 -7.26
C VAL A 109 0.72 0.09 -7.46
N ALA A 110 0.35 1.31 -7.83
CA ALA A 110 1.31 2.40 -7.99
C ALA A 110 2.06 2.71 -6.68
N ALA A 111 1.34 2.69 -5.57
CA ALA A 111 1.91 2.88 -4.24
C ALA A 111 2.91 1.78 -3.86
N SER A 112 2.64 0.51 -4.20
CA SER A 112 3.58 -0.59 -3.99
C SER A 112 4.88 -0.43 -4.77
N ILE A 113 4.82 0.11 -5.99
CA ILE A 113 6.00 0.39 -6.82
C ILE A 113 6.78 1.57 -6.23
N VAL A 114 6.12 2.67 -5.85
CA VAL A 114 6.82 3.82 -5.25
C VAL A 114 7.50 3.42 -3.93
N ALA A 115 6.83 2.61 -3.11
CA ALA A 115 7.41 2.11 -1.87
C ALA A 115 8.61 1.19 -2.08
N SER A 116 8.73 0.49 -3.23
CA SER A 116 9.88 -0.38 -3.49
C SER A 116 11.18 0.42 -3.62
N PHE A 117 11.15 1.58 -4.27
CA PHE A 117 12.33 2.45 -4.37
C PHE A 117 12.81 3.00 -3.03
N VAL A 118 11.89 3.22 -2.10
CA VAL A 118 12.24 3.75 -0.77
C VAL A 118 12.98 2.72 0.06
N VAL A 119 12.65 1.43 -0.10
CA VAL A 119 13.31 0.39 0.72
C VAL A 119 14.70 0.01 0.23
N GLU A 120 15.08 0.41 -0.97
CA GLU A 120 16.38 0.11 -1.59
C GLU A 120 17.56 0.89 -1.01
N GLN A 121 17.29 1.92 -0.18
CA GLN A 121 18.34 2.77 0.38
C GLN A 121 17.92 3.42 1.69
N VAL A 122 18.90 3.95 2.43
CA VAL A 122 18.63 4.78 3.61
C VAL A 122 18.21 6.18 3.17
N GLY A 123 17.00 6.59 3.57
CA GLY A 123 16.46 7.92 3.29
C GLY A 123 15.67 8.02 1.97
N ALA A 124 15.33 9.24 1.56
CA ALA A 124 14.51 9.46 0.36
C ALA A 124 15.26 9.04 -0.93
N PRO A 125 14.57 8.56 -1.98
CA PRO A 125 15.19 8.11 -3.24
C PRO A 125 16.15 9.13 -3.84
N GLY A 126 17.23 8.63 -4.45
CA GLY A 126 18.23 9.44 -5.14
C GLY A 126 17.99 9.53 -6.65
N ASN A 127 18.84 10.29 -7.36
CA ASN A 127 18.84 10.39 -8.83
C ASN A 127 17.51 10.83 -9.46
N TRP A 128 16.91 11.89 -8.89
CA TRP A 128 15.68 12.52 -9.41
C TRP A 128 15.83 12.91 -10.89
N PRO A 129 14.79 12.69 -11.72
CA PRO A 129 14.88 12.96 -13.15
C PRO A 129 15.15 14.44 -13.43
N LEU A 130 15.99 14.70 -14.43
CA LEU A 130 16.08 16.01 -15.07
C LEU A 130 14.78 16.25 -15.87
N PRO A 131 14.35 17.50 -16.11
CA PRO A 131 13.02 17.84 -16.66
C PRO A 131 12.62 17.19 -18.01
N ASN A 132 13.53 16.48 -18.68
CA ASN A 132 13.39 15.98 -20.04
C ASN A 132 13.72 14.48 -20.20
N ASP A 133 14.07 13.78 -19.11
CA ASP A 133 14.37 12.33 -19.14
C ASP A 133 13.18 11.51 -18.60
N SER A 134 13.19 10.19 -18.86
CA SER A 134 12.25 9.25 -18.25
C SER A 134 12.30 9.36 -16.71
N GLU A 135 11.16 9.14 -16.06
CA GLU A 135 11.09 9.22 -14.59
C GLU A 135 11.87 8.04 -13.98
N MET A 136 13.09 8.33 -13.50
CA MET A 136 14.02 7.36 -12.93
C MET A 136 14.18 7.55 -11.42
N TRP A 137 14.14 6.43 -10.70
CA TRP A 137 14.30 6.37 -9.25
C TRP A 137 15.37 5.31 -8.94
N ASN A 138 16.43 5.70 -8.24
CA ASN A 138 17.59 4.83 -8.00
C ASN A 138 18.23 4.25 -9.29
N GLY A 139 18.10 4.96 -10.41
CA GLY A 139 18.61 4.50 -11.72
C GLY A 139 17.75 3.44 -12.40
N LYS A 140 16.55 3.18 -11.89
CA LYS A 140 15.54 2.28 -12.48
C LYS A 140 14.40 3.11 -13.06
N GLU A 141 13.88 2.71 -14.22
CA GLU A 141 12.72 3.35 -14.82
C GLU A 141 11.43 2.84 -14.15
N ILE A 142 10.52 3.76 -13.81
CA ILE A 142 9.24 3.40 -13.17
C ILE A 142 8.43 2.42 -14.05
N GLU A 143 8.49 2.57 -15.38
CA GLU A 143 7.76 1.72 -16.31
C GLU A 143 8.23 0.26 -16.26
N GLU A 144 9.55 0.03 -16.19
CA GLU A 144 10.14 -1.30 -16.07
C GLU A 144 9.74 -1.98 -14.75
N GLU A 145 9.77 -1.23 -13.64
CA GLU A 145 9.35 -1.73 -12.33
C GLU A 145 7.84 -2.04 -12.29
N ALA A 146 7.02 -1.23 -12.97
CA ALA A 146 5.60 -1.50 -13.11
C ALA A 146 5.33 -2.79 -13.90
N GLU A 147 6.08 -3.05 -14.97
CA GLU A 147 5.99 -4.32 -15.70
C GLU A 147 6.44 -5.52 -14.86
N ALA A 148 7.53 -5.37 -14.11
CA ALA A 148 8.02 -6.41 -13.20
C ALA A 148 6.97 -6.75 -12.13
N TYR A 149 6.36 -5.72 -11.53
CA TYR A 149 5.29 -5.89 -10.56
C TYR A 149 4.05 -6.52 -11.17
N HIS A 150 3.67 -6.14 -12.39
CA HIS A 150 2.53 -6.73 -13.10
C HIS A 150 2.73 -8.23 -13.35
N LYS A 151 3.93 -8.63 -13.83
CA LYS A 151 4.28 -10.04 -14.00
C LYS A 151 4.21 -10.80 -12.68
N LYS A 152 4.70 -10.20 -11.59
CA LYS A 152 4.61 -10.78 -10.24
C LYS A 152 3.16 -10.95 -9.80
N PHE A 153 2.32 -9.93 -10.00
CA PHE A 153 0.90 -9.97 -9.64
C PHE A 153 0.16 -11.11 -10.36
N LEU A 154 0.40 -11.30 -11.66
CA LEU A 154 -0.22 -12.39 -12.44
C LEU A 154 0.22 -13.78 -11.98
N ALA A 155 1.46 -13.92 -11.50
CA ALA A 155 1.98 -15.17 -10.96
C ALA A 155 1.61 -15.42 -9.49
N TRP A 156 1.13 -14.39 -8.79
CA TRP A 156 0.89 -14.44 -7.36
C TRP A 156 -0.36 -15.23 -7.02
N LYS A 157 -0.21 -16.23 -6.15
CA LYS A 157 -1.29 -17.14 -5.77
C LYS A 157 -1.99 -16.77 -4.46
N GLY A 158 -1.72 -15.58 -3.93
CA GLY A 158 -2.26 -15.11 -2.66
C GLY A 158 -1.23 -15.16 -1.52
N PRO A 159 -1.59 -14.59 -0.35
CA PRO A 159 -0.60 -14.23 0.66
C PRO A 159 -0.01 -15.42 1.44
N TYR A 160 -0.57 -16.64 1.33
CA TYR A 160 -0.13 -17.84 2.08
C TYR A 160 -0.53 -19.15 1.37
N LEU A 161 0.08 -19.48 0.22
CA LEU A 161 -0.07 -20.81 -0.42
C LEU A 161 1.17 -21.71 -0.26
N ASP A 162 2.04 -21.36 0.68
CA ASP A 162 3.24 -22.10 1.02
C ASP A 162 2.96 -22.98 2.25
#